data_AF-A0A533XHE8-F1
#
_entry.id   AF-A0A533XHE8-F1
#
_cell.length_a   1.000
_cell.length_b   1.000
_cell.length_c   1.000
_cell.angle_alpha   90.00
_cell.angle_beta   90.00
_cell.angle_gamma   90.00
#
_symmetry.space_group_name_H-M   'P 1'
#
loop_
_entity.id
_entity.type
_entity.pdbx_description
1 polymer ?
#
loop_
_entity_poly.entity_id
_entity_poly.type
_entity_poly.pdbx_seq_one_letter_code
_entity_poly.pdbx_strand_id
1 'polypeptide(L)'
;VVRNAVLIAREIGPTYLQLYTPCILEIGKNSMEGLQEMRDAEKPGERFNYKEFITDEAKAFLADLAEKDKAKKAVTKEALAQA
;
A
#
# COMPACT_ATOMS: atom_id res chain seq x y z
N VAL A 1 -0.80 0.52 -1.59
CA VAL A 1 -1.29 1.74 -0.89
C VAL A 1 -0.17 2.45 -0.13
N VAL A 2 0.43 1.87 0.92
CA VAL A 2 1.45 2.54 1.75
C VAL A 2 2.62 3.13 0.95
N ARG A 3 3.25 2.35 0.06
CA ARG A 3 4.34 2.84 -0.81
C ARG A 3 3.89 4.04 -1.65
N ASN A 4 2.72 3.95 -2.27
CA ASN A 4 2.21 5.00 -3.14
C ASN A 4 1.90 6.27 -2.33
N ALA A 5 1.32 6.14 -1.13
CA ALA A 5 1.10 7.26 -0.22
C ALA A 5 2.41 7.97 0.13
N VAL A 6 3.47 7.22 0.45
CA VAL A 6 4.81 7.80 0.72
C VAL A 6 5.39 8.51 -0.50
N LEU A 7 5.21 7.96 -1.71
CA LEU A 7 5.71 8.58 -2.94
C LEU A 7 4.94 9.86 -3.27
N ILE A 8 3.62 9.84 -3.17
CA ILE A 8 2.75 11.03 -3.34
C ILE A 8 3.10 12.09 -2.28
N ALA A 9 3.29 11.68 -1.02
CA ALA A 9 3.68 12.57 0.07
C ALA A 9 4.99 13.32 -0.19
N ARG A 10 5.93 12.67 -0.90
CA ARG A 10 7.23 13.24 -1.23
C ARG A 10 7.20 14.20 -2.40
N GLU A 11 6.35 13.94 -3.40
CA GLU A 11 6.36 14.70 -4.66
C GLU A 11 5.26 15.77 -4.71
N ILE A 12 4.03 15.41 -4.34
CA ILE A 12 2.85 16.24 -4.56
C ILE A 12 2.47 16.99 -3.28
N GLY A 13 2.43 16.29 -2.15
CA GLY A 13 1.97 16.88 -0.90
C GLY A 13 1.37 15.86 0.07
N PRO A 14 0.97 16.29 1.27
CA PRO A 14 0.65 15.42 2.40
C PRO A 14 -0.43 14.38 2.06
N THR A 15 -0.23 13.16 2.56
CA THR A 15 -1.19 12.05 2.41
C THR A 15 -1.69 11.60 3.78
N TYR A 16 -2.95 11.18 3.84
CA TYR A 16 -3.55 10.56 5.03
C TYR A 16 -3.66 9.04 4.85
N LEU A 17 -3.30 8.29 5.89
CA LEU A 17 -3.42 6.84 5.91
C LEU A 17 -4.01 6.42 7.27
N GLN A 18 -5.12 5.71 7.24
CA GLN A 18 -5.70 5.07 8.42
C GLN A 18 -5.46 3.57 8.32
N LEU A 19 -4.70 3.03 9.28
CA LEU A 19 -4.40 1.61 9.38
C LEU A 19 -5.08 1.04 10.61
N TYR A 20 -5.76 -0.09 10.45
CA TYR A 20 -6.25 -0.83 11.60
C TYR A 20 -5.09 -1.61 12.24
N THR A 21 -4.74 -1.24 13.46
CA THR A 21 -3.71 -1.91 14.24
C THR A 21 -4.29 -2.35 15.59
N PRO A 22 -4.80 -3.59 15.71
CA PRO A 22 -5.37 -4.05 16.97
C PRO A 22 -4.28 -4.20 18.03
N CYS A 23 -4.56 -3.72 19.24
CA CYS A 23 -3.76 -4.05 20.42
C CYS A 23 -4.25 -5.39 20.99
N ILE A 24 -3.50 -6.48 20.75
CA ILE A 24 -3.89 -7.83 21.19
C ILE A 24 -4.20 -7.93 22.70
N LEU A 25 -3.49 -7.15 23.53
CA LEU A 25 -3.70 -7.12 24.98
C LEU A 25 -5.03 -6.48 25.35
N GLU A 26 -5.44 -5.44 24.64
CA GLU A 26 -6.69 -4.72 24.87
C GLU A 26 -7.91 -5.55 24.48
N ILE A 27 -7.79 -6.36 23.44
CA ILE A 27 -8.87 -7.23 22.94
C ILE A 27 -8.80 -8.68 23.48
N GLY A 28 -7.91 -8.95 24.44
CA GLY A 28 -7.78 -10.25 25.10
C GLY A 28 -7.35 -11.40 24.19
N LYS A 29 -6.61 -11.12 23.12
CA LYS A 29 -6.11 -12.12 22.17
C LYS A 29 -4.67 -12.52 22.45
N ASN A 30 -4.33 -13.74 22.07
CA ASN A 30 -2.95 -14.23 22.12
C ASN A 30 -2.10 -13.60 21.01
N SER A 31 -0.78 -13.62 21.19
CA SER A 31 0.19 -13.06 20.22
C SER A 31 0.06 -13.62 18.82
N MET A 32 -0.35 -14.89 18.69
CA MET A 32 -0.52 -15.57 17.40
C MET A 32 -1.85 -15.22 16.71
N GLU A 33 -2.80 -14.60 17.41
CA GLU A 33 -4.15 -14.33 16.90
C GLU A 33 -4.31 -12.92 16.31
N GLY A 34 -3.32 -12.05 16.49
CA GLY A 34 -3.38 -10.66 16.03
C GLY A 34 -3.53 -10.52 14.51
N LEU A 35 -2.80 -11.32 13.74
CA LEU A 35 -2.90 -11.26 12.27
C LEU A 35 -4.26 -11.74 11.77
N GLN A 36 -4.84 -12.74 12.42
CA GLN A 36 -6.16 -13.25 12.08
C GLN A 36 -7.25 -12.23 12.42
N GLU A 37 -7.16 -11.58 13.58
CA GLU A 37 -8.03 -10.47 13.96
C GLU A 37 -8.01 -9.33 12.93
N MET A 38 -6.83 -8.92 12.47
CA MET A 38 -6.71 -7.87 11.45
C MET A 38 -7.47 -8.26 10.18
N ARG A 39 -7.27 -9.50 9.69
CA ARG A 39 -7.95 -9.99 8.49
C ARG A 39 -9.46 -10.06 8.68
N ASP A 40 -9.91 -10.52 9.83
CA ASP A 40 -11.34 -10.64 10.13
C ASP A 40 -12.01 -9.27 10.24
N ALA A 41 -11.34 -8.28 10.83
CA ALA A 41 -11.85 -6.93 10.95
C ALA A 41 -11.93 -6.17 9.61
N GLU A 42 -11.10 -6.54 8.62
CA GLU A 42 -11.05 -5.96 7.28
C GLU A 42 -11.95 -6.66 6.24
N LYS A 43 -12.68 -7.73 6.62
CA LYS A 43 -13.59 -8.42 5.69
C LYS A 43 -14.72 -7.50 5.23
N PRO A 44 -15.28 -7.71 4.02
CA PRO A 44 -16.39 -6.90 3.53
C PRO A 44 -17.59 -6.92 4.49
N GLY A 45 -18.06 -5.75 4.92
CA GLY A 45 -19.18 -5.62 5.85
C GLY A 45 -18.78 -5.65 7.33
N GLU A 46 -17.50 -5.82 7.64
CA GLU A 46 -16.98 -5.78 9.01
C GLU A 46 -16.56 -4.35 9.41
N ARG A 47 -15.90 -4.25 10.57
CA ARG A 47 -15.55 -3.02 11.27
C ARG A 47 -14.71 -2.04 10.43
N PHE A 48 -13.77 -2.54 9.63
CA PHE A 48 -12.85 -1.70 8.85
C PHE A 48 -13.02 -1.95 7.37
N ASN A 49 -13.60 -0.97 6.67
CA ASN A 49 -13.79 -1.05 5.23
C ASN A 49 -12.69 -0.29 4.51
N TYR A 50 -12.10 -0.92 3.51
CA TYR A 50 -11.13 -0.27 2.65
C TYR A 50 -11.80 0.85 1.84
N LYS A 51 -11.27 2.06 1.98
CA LYS A 51 -11.62 3.22 1.16
C LYS A 51 -10.36 3.86 0.64
N GLU A 52 -10.35 4.17 -0.64
CA GLU A 52 -9.25 4.86 -1.28
C GLU A 52 -9.77 6.06 -2.07
N PHE A 53 -9.14 7.20 -1.84
CA PHE A 53 -9.37 8.41 -2.61
C PHE A 53 -8.00 8.92 -3.06
N ILE A 54 -7.83 9.10 -4.37
CA ILE A 54 -6.61 9.60 -4.99
C ILE A 54 -7.03 10.71 -5.94
N THR A 55 -6.37 11.86 -5.85
CA THR A 55 -6.56 12.98 -6.79
C THR A 55 -6.07 12.60 -8.18
N ASP A 56 -6.57 13.27 -9.22
CA ASP A 56 -6.20 12.92 -10.59
C ASP A 56 -4.72 13.21 -10.89
N GLU A 57 -4.16 14.27 -10.28
CA GLU A 57 -2.72 14.57 -10.32
C GLU A 57 -1.89 13.42 -9.72
N ALA A 58 -2.28 12.89 -8.56
CA ALA A 58 -1.58 11.78 -7.93
C ALA A 58 -1.71 10.47 -8.71
N LYS A 59 -2.86 10.23 -9.38
CA LYS A 59 -3.00 9.09 -10.30
C LYS A 59 -2.05 9.20 -11.48
N ALA A 60 -1.94 10.39 -12.09
CA ALA A 60 -1.03 10.63 -13.21
C ALA A 60 0.43 10.42 -12.81
N PHE A 61 0.84 10.92 -11.65
CA PHE A 61 2.18 10.70 -11.10
C PHE A 61 2.50 9.21 -10.88
N LEU A 62 1.57 8.44 -10.29
CA LEU A 62 1.76 7.01 -10.09
C LEU A 62 1.85 6.23 -11.42
N ALA A 63 1.11 6.66 -12.45
CA ALA A 63 1.18 6.04 -13.77
C ALA A 63 2.54 6.27 -14.45
N ASP A 64 3.06 7.51 -14.39
CA ASP A 64 4.41 7.83 -14.90
C ASP A 64 5.50 7.01 -14.19
N LEU A 65 5.42 6.87 -12.87
CA LEU A 65 6.35 6.01 -12.12
C LEU A 65 6.26 4.54 -12.53
N ALA A 66 5.06 4.03 -12.79
CA ALA A 66 4.87 2.64 -13.22
C ALA A 66 5.50 2.39 -14.60
N GLU A 67 5.38 3.34 -15.54
CA GLU A 67 6.01 3.24 -16.86
C GLU A 67 7.54 3.31 -16.75
N LYS A 68 8.07 4.22 -15.94
CA LYS A 68 9.52 4.29 -15.64
C LYS A 68 10.05 3.00 -15.02
N ASP A 69 9.31 2.41 -14.08
CA ASP A 69 9.69 1.13 -13.44
C ASP A 69 9.64 -0.04 -14.44
N LYS A 70 8.67 -0.08 -15.36
CA LYS A 70 8.63 -1.08 -16.44
C LYS A 70 9.82 -0.93 -17.39
N ALA A 71 10.14 0.30 -17.82
CA ALA A 71 11.28 0.56 -18.69
C ALA A 71 12.60 0.12 -18.03
N LYS A 72 12.80 0.46 -16.75
CA LYS A 72 13.96 0.00 -15.97
C LYS A 72 14.04 -1.52 -15.91
N LYS A 73 12.93 -2.20 -15.63
CA LYS A 73 12.89 -3.67 -15.58
C LYS A 73 13.19 -4.31 -16.93
N ALA A 74 12.72 -3.74 -18.04
CA ALA A 74 13.03 -4.21 -19.39
C ALA A 74 14.53 -4.11 -19.67
N VAL A 75 15.14 -2.95 -19.40
CA VAL A 75 16.59 -2.73 -19.57
C VAL A 75 17.41 -3.67 -18.66
N THR A 76 16.97 -3.88 -17.42
CA THR A 76 17.66 -4.79 -16.50
C THR A 76 17.55 -6.25 -16.96
N LYS A 77 16.40 -6.65 -17.49
CA LYS A 77 16.17 -7.99 -18.03
C LYS A 77 16.97 -8.24 -19.30
N GLU A 78 17.08 -7.25 -20.18
CA GLU A 78 17.92 -7.31 -21.38
C GLU A 78 19.40 -7.39 -21.02
N ALA A 79 19.86 -6.59 -20.04
CA ALA A 79 21.23 -6.66 -19.54
C ALA A 79 21.58 -8.01 -18.88
N LEU A 80 20.64 -8.60 -18.14
CA LEU A 80 20.80 -9.93 -17.53
C LEU A 80 20.71 -11.08 -18.54
N ALA A 81 20.05 -10.88 -19.69
CA ALA A 81 19.97 -11.87 -20.75
C ALA A 81 21.19 -11.84 -21.70
N GLN A 82 21.98 -10.76 -21.64
CA GLN A 82 23.20 -10.56 -22.43
C GLN A 82 24.49 -10.85 -21.63
N ALA A 83 24.36 -11.22 -20.34
CA ALA A 83 25.44 -11.61 -19.44
C ALA A 83 25.44 -13.13 -19.21
#